data_AF-A0A1A7XZ34-F1
#
_entry.id   AF-A0A1A7XZ34-F1
#
_cell.length_a   1.000
_cell.length_b   1.000
_cell.length_c   1.000
_cell.angle_alpha   90.00
_cell.angle_beta   90.00
_cell.angle_gamma   90.00
#
_symmetry.space_group_name_H-M   'P 1'
#
loop_
_entity.id
_entity.type
_entity.pdbx_description
1 polymer ?
#
loop_
_entity_poly.entity_id
_entity_poly.type
_entity_poly.pdbx_seq_one_letter_code
_entity_poly.pdbx_strand_id
1 'polypeptide(L)'
;VHAERPGSLRYAKGSSQTMMTLKNLVDKGVKVDLGLPYELWDEPSVEVTDMKKQCETMLEQYEEVVEDWYFHHQDQRLENFLCENHVLEMTDRKCLNEVWKGDLGVKGGAGEEPSVEEENTHDAGEL
;
A
#
# COMPACT_ATOMS: atom_id res chain seq x y z
N VAL A 1 -6.40 -3.06 7.39
CA VAL A 1 -6.89 -2.80 6.01
C VAL A 1 -7.49 -1.40 5.93
N HIS A 2 -7.29 -0.71 4.83
CA HIS A 2 -7.90 0.58 4.53
C HIS A 2 -9.30 0.36 3.96
N ALA A 3 -10.36 0.72 4.68
CA ALA A 3 -11.73 0.63 4.15
C ALA A 3 -12.04 1.78 3.18
N GLU A 4 -11.30 2.88 3.30
CA GLU A 4 -11.45 4.12 2.54
C GLU A 4 -10.88 4.05 1.11
N ARG A 5 -10.03 3.06 0.81
CA ARG A 5 -9.39 2.90 -0.50
C ARG A 5 -10.19 1.91 -1.35
N PRO A 6 -10.33 2.10 -2.67
CA PRO A 6 -11.01 1.14 -3.52
C PRO A 6 -10.07 -0.03 -3.91
N GLY A 7 -10.66 -1.15 -4.32
CA GLY A 7 -9.91 -2.24 -4.96
C GLY A 7 -8.81 -2.86 -4.09
N SER A 8 -7.70 -3.20 -4.72
CA SER A 8 -6.49 -3.77 -4.07
C SER A 8 -5.75 -2.75 -3.20
N LEU A 9 -5.97 -1.44 -3.44
CA LEU A 9 -5.35 -0.35 -2.66
C LEU A 9 -5.71 -0.39 -1.18
N ARG A 10 -6.74 -1.15 -0.79
CA ARG A 10 -7.11 -1.44 0.60
C ARG A 10 -5.99 -2.10 1.40
N TYR A 11 -5.10 -2.82 0.74
CA TYR A 11 -3.95 -3.51 1.33
C TYR A 11 -2.63 -2.74 1.17
N ALA A 12 -2.65 -1.59 0.47
CA ALA A 12 -1.45 -0.77 0.33
C ALA A 12 -0.97 -0.29 1.70
N LYS A 13 0.35 -0.27 1.90
CA LYS A 13 0.96 0.11 3.18
C LYS A 13 0.53 1.53 3.62
N GLY A 14 0.52 1.76 4.93
CA GLY A 14 0.28 3.08 5.53
C GLY A 14 -0.74 3.04 6.68
N SER A 15 -0.89 4.17 7.36
CA SER A 15 -1.91 4.34 8.40
C SER A 15 -3.26 4.64 7.76
N SER A 16 -4.34 4.01 8.27
CA SER A 16 -5.70 4.36 7.84
C SER A 16 -6.07 5.75 8.33
N GLN A 17 -6.99 6.41 7.63
CA GLN A 17 -7.50 7.73 8.04
C GLN A 17 -8.04 7.70 9.48
N THR A 18 -8.80 6.65 9.82
CA THR A 18 -9.32 6.46 11.18
C THR A 18 -8.20 6.33 12.20
N MET A 19 -7.20 5.50 11.95
CA MET A 19 -6.09 5.31 12.89
C MET A 19 -5.27 6.60 13.06
N MET A 20 -5.02 7.33 11.97
CA MET A 20 -4.35 8.63 12.03
C MET A 20 -5.15 9.64 12.86
N THR A 21 -6.47 9.66 12.71
CA THR A 21 -7.36 10.52 13.50
C THR A 21 -7.31 10.15 14.99
N LEU A 22 -7.34 8.85 15.32
CA LEU A 22 -7.28 8.38 16.70
C LEU A 22 -5.94 8.73 17.36
N LYS A 23 -4.81 8.53 16.64
CA LYS A 23 -3.49 8.92 17.12
C LYS A 23 -3.39 10.44 17.37
N ASN A 24 -3.89 11.26 16.44
CA ASN A 24 -3.94 12.72 16.60
C ASN A 24 -4.75 13.17 17.82
N LEU A 25 -5.81 12.45 18.19
CA LEU A 25 -6.59 12.73 19.40
C LEU A 25 -5.78 12.40 20.67
N VAL A 26 -5.13 11.24 20.70
CA VAL A 26 -4.24 10.84 21.79
C VAL A 26 -3.10 11.85 21.96
N ASP A 27 -2.47 12.30 20.87
CA ASP A 27 -1.39 13.29 20.90
C ASP A 27 -1.85 14.65 21.43
N LYS A 28 -3.14 14.99 21.27
CA LYS A 28 -3.77 16.19 21.85
C LYS A 28 -4.22 16.00 23.30
N GLY A 29 -3.91 14.86 23.92
CA GLY A 29 -4.26 14.56 25.30
C GLY A 29 -5.68 14.02 25.50
N VAL A 30 -6.38 13.66 24.43
CA VAL A 30 -7.70 13.02 24.53
C VAL A 30 -7.51 11.55 24.88
N LYS A 31 -8.18 11.09 25.94
CA LYS A 31 -8.20 9.67 26.28
C LYS A 31 -9.02 8.89 25.26
N VAL A 32 -8.34 8.09 24.43
CA VAL A 32 -8.96 7.12 23.52
C VAL A 32 -8.78 5.73 24.10
N ASP A 33 -9.88 4.98 24.23
CA ASP A 33 -9.88 3.59 24.70
C ASP A 33 -10.41 2.69 23.59
N LEU A 34 -9.53 1.88 23.00
CA LEU A 34 -9.88 0.90 21.97
C LEU A 34 -10.01 -0.52 22.52
N GLY A 35 -9.90 -0.70 23.85
CA GLY A 35 -9.86 -2.03 24.46
C GLY A 35 -8.61 -2.85 24.10
N LEU A 36 -7.57 -2.19 23.59
CA LEU A 36 -6.28 -2.78 23.19
C LEU A 36 -5.12 -1.91 23.70
N PRO A 37 -4.00 -2.52 24.15
CA PRO A 37 -2.77 -1.81 24.47
C PRO A 37 -2.28 -0.95 23.29
N TYR A 38 -1.66 0.20 23.60
CA TYR A 38 -1.19 1.15 22.59
C TYR A 38 -0.14 0.54 21.66
N GLU A 39 0.67 -0.39 22.16
CA GLU A 39 1.69 -1.09 21.39
C GLU A 39 1.12 -1.94 20.25
N LEU A 40 -0.16 -2.35 20.36
CA LEU A 40 -0.83 -3.19 19.37
C LEU A 40 -1.61 -2.39 18.31
N TRP A 41 -1.60 -1.06 18.38
CA TRP A 41 -2.34 -0.22 17.42
C TRP A 41 -1.75 -0.26 16.00
N ASP A 42 -0.46 -0.59 15.89
CA ASP A 42 0.26 -0.73 14.62
C ASP A 42 0.34 -2.19 14.16
N GLU A 43 -0.30 -3.12 14.87
CA GLU A 43 -0.33 -4.52 14.47
C GLU A 43 -1.19 -4.70 13.20
N PRO A 44 -0.70 -5.46 12.19
CA PRO A 44 -1.48 -5.72 10.99
C PRO A 44 -2.76 -6.49 11.32
N SER A 45 -3.88 -6.03 10.76
CA SER A 45 -5.16 -6.73 10.87
C SER A 45 -5.09 -8.15 10.31
N VAL A 46 -5.94 -9.05 10.81
CA VAL A 46 -6.06 -10.45 10.35
C VAL A 46 -6.11 -10.55 8.83
N GLU A 47 -6.88 -9.70 8.15
CA GLU A 47 -6.98 -9.67 6.69
C GLU A 47 -5.65 -9.37 5.98
N VAL A 48 -4.79 -8.51 6.55
CA VAL A 48 -3.47 -8.19 5.98
C VAL A 48 -2.51 -9.35 6.23
N THR A 49 -2.56 -9.95 7.42
CA THR A 49 -1.75 -11.11 7.76
C THR A 49 -2.12 -12.32 6.89
N ASP A 50 -3.40 -12.51 6.60
CA ASP A 50 -3.87 -13.55 5.68
C ASP A 50 -3.41 -13.27 4.24
N MET A 51 -3.57 -12.04 3.75
CA MET A 51 -3.07 -11.63 2.43
C MET A 51 -1.56 -11.86 2.27
N LYS A 52 -0.76 -11.60 3.33
CA LYS A 52 0.68 -11.88 3.33
C LYS A 52 0.95 -13.38 3.15
N LYS A 53 0.24 -14.24 3.88
CA LYS A 53 0.38 -15.69 3.74
C LYS A 53 0.05 -16.17 2.34
N GLN A 54 -1.02 -15.62 1.74
CA GLN A 54 -1.38 -15.95 0.36
C GLN A 54 -0.28 -15.54 -0.62
N CYS A 55 0.34 -14.37 -0.43
CA CYS A 55 1.48 -13.92 -1.23
C CYS A 55 2.70 -14.84 -1.06
N GLU A 56 3.03 -15.25 0.17
CA GLU A 56 4.13 -16.18 0.47
C GLU A 56 3.90 -17.53 -0.22
N THR A 57 2.72 -18.13 -0.07
CA THR A 57 2.35 -19.37 -0.76
C THR A 57 2.43 -19.23 -2.29
N MET A 58 2.01 -18.09 -2.84
CA MET A 58 2.11 -17.83 -4.28
C MET A 58 3.59 -17.78 -4.72
N LEU A 59 4.45 -17.07 -4.00
CA LEU A 59 5.88 -17.02 -4.33
C LEU A 59 6.54 -18.39 -4.28
N GLU A 60 6.17 -19.23 -3.31
CA GLU A 60 6.64 -20.63 -3.24
C GLU A 60 6.17 -21.44 -4.45
N GLN A 61 4.92 -21.28 -4.88
CA GLN A 61 4.36 -21.99 -6.04
C GLN A 61 5.01 -21.59 -7.37
N TYR A 62 5.44 -20.34 -7.49
CA TYR A 62 5.99 -19.78 -8.72
C TYR A 62 7.51 -19.52 -8.62
N GLU A 63 8.23 -20.22 -7.73
CA GLU A 63 9.67 -20.05 -7.50
C GLU A 63 10.48 -20.17 -8.81
N GLU A 64 10.25 -21.23 -9.60
CA GLU A 64 10.94 -21.44 -10.88
C GLU A 64 10.71 -20.29 -11.88
N VAL A 65 9.51 -19.70 -11.89
CA VAL A 65 9.16 -18.57 -12.76
C VAL A 65 9.88 -17.30 -12.29
N VAL A 66 9.99 -17.10 -10.98
CA VAL A 66 10.73 -15.98 -10.39
C VAL A 66 12.23 -16.12 -10.67
N GLU A 67 12.78 -17.34 -10.58
CA GLU A 67 14.17 -17.62 -10.93
C GLU A 67 14.44 -17.35 -12.41
N ASP A 68 13.59 -17.83 -13.31
CA ASP A 68 13.73 -17.57 -14.75
C ASP A 68 13.69 -16.08 -15.06
N TRP A 69 12.75 -15.35 -14.43
CA TRP A 69 12.72 -13.89 -14.52
C TRP A 69 14.03 -13.25 -14.05
N TYR A 70 14.54 -13.69 -12.89
CA TYR A 70 15.75 -13.16 -12.29
C TYR A 70 16.98 -13.40 -13.16
N PHE A 71 17.12 -14.56 -13.81
CA PHE A 71 18.30 -14.87 -14.62
C PHE A 71 18.21 -14.39 -16.08
N HIS A 72 17.01 -14.27 -16.65
CA HIS A 72 16.85 -14.08 -18.10
C HIS A 72 15.97 -12.91 -18.54
N HIS A 73 15.11 -12.35 -17.66
CA HIS A 73 14.05 -11.39 -18.07
C HIS A 73 14.01 -10.11 -17.24
N GLN A 74 15.16 -9.64 -16.76
CA GLN A 74 15.31 -8.43 -15.96
C GLN A 74 14.92 -7.13 -16.71
N ASP A 75 14.82 -7.19 -18.04
CA ASP A 75 14.31 -6.10 -18.89
C ASP A 75 12.79 -5.88 -18.71
N GLN A 76 12.09 -6.87 -18.16
CA GLN A 76 10.66 -6.80 -17.85
C GLN A 76 10.43 -6.57 -16.36
N ARG A 77 9.40 -5.79 -16.05
CA ARG A 77 8.93 -5.65 -14.66
C ARG A 77 8.40 -6.99 -14.14
N LEU A 78 8.82 -7.37 -12.93
CA LEU A 78 8.39 -8.61 -12.29
C LEU A 78 6.86 -8.71 -12.20
N GLU A 79 6.15 -7.60 -11.95
CA GLU A 79 4.69 -7.63 -11.84
C GLU A 79 4.03 -8.01 -13.17
N ASN A 80 4.61 -7.60 -14.30
CA ASN A 80 4.10 -7.98 -15.61
C ASN A 80 4.50 -9.42 -15.94
N PHE A 81 5.76 -9.78 -15.67
CA PHE A 81 6.25 -11.12 -15.97
C PHE A 81 5.52 -12.18 -15.16
N LEU A 82 5.51 -12.06 -13.83
CA LEU A 82 4.90 -13.02 -12.92
C LEU A 82 3.38 -12.82 -12.81
N CYS A 83 2.93 -11.64 -12.36
CA CYS A 83 1.54 -11.48 -11.98
C CYS A 83 0.62 -11.49 -13.21
N GLU A 84 0.95 -10.76 -14.27
CA GLU A 84 0.08 -10.70 -15.45
C GLU A 84 0.05 -12.02 -16.24
N ASN A 85 1.20 -12.68 -16.42
CA ASN A 85 1.29 -13.86 -17.29
C ASN A 85 1.02 -15.19 -16.57
N HIS A 86 1.27 -15.29 -15.27
CA HIS A 86 1.21 -16.57 -14.55
C HIS A 86 0.18 -16.61 -13.41
N VAL A 87 -0.08 -15.49 -12.73
CA VAL A 87 -0.90 -15.48 -11.50
C VAL A 87 -2.33 -14.97 -11.75
N LEU A 88 -2.49 -13.87 -12.50
CA LEU A 88 -3.76 -13.16 -12.63
C LEU A 88 -4.55 -13.60 -13.87
N GLU A 89 -5.84 -13.88 -13.64
CA GLU A 89 -6.82 -14.02 -14.70
C GLU A 89 -7.03 -12.69 -15.45
N MET A 90 -7.49 -12.75 -16.70
CA MET A 90 -7.66 -11.55 -17.55
C MET A 90 -8.57 -10.49 -16.90
N THR A 91 -9.56 -10.90 -16.11
CA THR A 91 -10.49 -9.97 -15.43
C THR A 91 -9.83 -9.20 -14.29
N ASP A 92 -8.78 -9.76 -13.71
CA ASP A 92 -8.19 -9.31 -12.44
C ASP A 92 -6.95 -8.44 -12.65
N ARG A 93 -6.40 -8.43 -13.87
CA ARG A 93 -5.26 -7.58 -14.28
C ARG A 93 -5.47 -6.08 -14.08
N LYS A 94 -6.73 -5.64 -13.89
CA LYS A 94 -7.04 -4.22 -13.60
C LYS A 94 -6.36 -3.74 -12.32
N CYS A 95 -6.11 -4.62 -11.34
CA CYS A 95 -5.46 -4.26 -10.08
C CYS A 95 -4.03 -3.71 -10.28
N LEU A 96 -3.31 -4.18 -11.30
CA LEU A 96 -1.93 -3.75 -11.61
C LEU A 96 -1.85 -2.26 -12.02
N ASN A 97 -2.96 -1.68 -12.45
CA ASN A 97 -3.06 -0.30 -12.90
C ASN A 97 -3.69 0.62 -11.85
N GLU A 98 -4.04 0.09 -10.67
CA GLU A 98 -4.61 0.90 -9.59
C GLU A 98 -3.53 1.81 -8.99
N VAL A 99 -3.82 3.12 -8.94
CA VAL A 99 -2.95 4.12 -8.32
C VAL A 99 -3.75 4.90 -7.30
N TRP A 100 -3.28 4.91 -6.05
CA TRP A 100 -3.88 5.74 -5.01
C TRP A 100 -3.46 7.20 -5.18
N LYS A 101 -4.41 8.06 -5.56
CA LYS A 101 -4.18 9.49 -5.77
C LYS A 101 -4.24 10.34 -4.48
N GLY A 102 -4.26 9.71 -3.30
CA GLY A 102 -4.17 10.44 -2.04
C GLY A 102 -5.45 11.16 -1.62
N ASP A 103 -6.64 10.58 -1.84
CA ASP A 103 -7.88 11.20 -1.35
C ASP A 103 -7.96 11.11 0.18
N LEU A 104 -7.39 12.13 0.83
CA LEU A 104 -7.65 12.48 2.22
C LEU A 104 -9.02 13.15 2.20
N GLY A 105 -10.09 12.40 2.46
CA GLY A 105 -11.46 12.89 2.48
C GLY A 105 -11.73 13.91 3.59
N VAL A 106 -11.00 15.03 3.62
CA VAL A 106 -11.23 16.18 4.48
C VAL A 106 -12.21 17.10 3.77
N LYS A 107 -13.47 16.69 3.74
CA LYS A 107 -14.58 17.65 3.64
C LYS A 107 -15.05 17.96 5.05
N GLY A 108 -14.40 18.93 5.69
CA GLY A 108 -14.86 19.49 6.97
C GLY A 108 -13.78 20.18 7.80
N GLY A 109 -13.45 21.43 7.46
CA GLY A 109 -12.63 22.32 8.29
C GLY A 109 -12.04 23.46 7.45
N ALA A 110 -12.61 24.65 7.57
CA ALA A 110 -12.23 25.82 6.77
C ALA A 110 -10.82 26.35 7.08
N GLY A 111 -10.09 26.70 6.01
CA GLY A 111 -9.07 27.76 5.94
C GLY A 111 -7.62 27.36 6.23
N GLU A 112 -6.78 27.24 5.18
CA GLU A 112 -5.66 28.17 4.88
C GLU A 112 -4.97 27.81 3.54
N GLU A 113 -4.40 28.85 2.91
CA GLU A 113 -3.95 29.02 1.52
C GLU A 113 -2.62 28.28 1.13
N PRO A 114 -2.27 28.19 -0.17
CA PRO A 114 -1.22 27.30 -0.66
C PRO A 114 0.18 27.92 -0.62
N SER A 115 1.20 27.12 -0.30
CA SER A 115 2.61 27.48 -0.47
C SER A 115 3.24 26.68 -1.61
N VAL A 116 3.30 27.34 -2.77
CA VAL A 116 4.34 27.38 -3.81
C VAL A 116 5.12 26.10 -4.16
N GLU A 117 5.05 25.76 -5.44
CA GLU A 117 5.86 24.80 -6.20
C GLU A 117 7.35 25.18 -6.20
N GLU A 118 8.24 24.21 -5.98
CA GLU A 118 9.59 24.22 -6.55
C GLU A 118 9.82 22.93 -7.33
N GLU A 119 9.72 23.08 -8.64
CA GLU A 119 10.25 22.20 -9.67
C GLU A 119 11.75 22.53 -9.84
N ASN A 120 12.64 21.56 -9.66
CA ASN A 120 13.85 21.48 -10.50
C ASN A 120 14.47 20.07 -10.53
N THR A 121 14.29 19.44 -11.68
CA THR A 121 15.25 18.67 -12.50
C THR A 121 16.28 17.71 -11.88
N HIS A 122 16.21 16.46 -12.36
CA HIS A 122 17.30 15.63 -12.90
C HIS A 122 18.70 15.72 -12.25
N ASP A 123 19.19 14.60 -11.71
CA ASP A 123 20.48 14.08 -12.18
C ASP A 123 20.57 12.54 -12.03
N ALA A 124 21.30 11.96 -12.96
CA ALA A 124 21.58 10.54 -13.12
C ALA A 124 22.77 10.10 -12.26
N GLY A 125 22.81 8.80 -11.95
CA GLY A 125 24.06 8.03 -11.79
C GLY A 125 24.94 8.32 -10.58
N GLU A 126 25.15 7.30 -9.75
CA GLU A 126 26.47 6.66 -9.54
C GLU A 126 26.48 5.80 -8.26
N LEU A 127 26.98 4.57 -8.45
CA LEU A 127 27.47 3.55 -7.50
C LEU A 127 26.44 2.67 -6.77
#